data_AF-A0A532U457-F1
#
_entry.id   AF-A0A532U457-F1
#
_cell.length_a   1.000
_cell.length_b   1.000
_cell.length_c   1.000
_cell.angle_alpha   90.00
_cell.angle_beta   90.00
_cell.angle_gamma   90.00
#
_symmetry.space_group_name_H-M   'P 1'
#
loop_
_entity.id
_entity.type
_entity.pdbx_description
1 polymer ?
#
loop_
_entity_poly.entity_id
_entity_poly.type
_entity_poly.pdbx_seq_one_letter_code
_entity_poly.pdbx_strand_id
1 'polypeptide(L)'
;MTKKRHQSIISLPKVVTIVTFTLVAILSVDFGRKALERYQVQRQVEWLREQVAIEQERNEALQERLDYVSSDAYVEKTARENLKMIKPGEAAVVVIPRSTEEASLSSQAAAPESADEEPKPYWQQWASLLLGSND
;
A
#
# COMPACT_ATOMS: atom_id res chain seq x y z
N MET A 1 -61.82 56.45 53.53
CA MET A 1 -61.18 56.66 52.21
C MET A 1 -59.70 56.28 52.32
N THR A 2 -59.30 55.08 51.89
CA THR A 2 -57.89 54.65 51.90
C THR A 2 -57.44 54.33 50.48
N LYS A 3 -56.61 55.21 49.94
CA LYS A 3 -56.17 55.22 48.54
C LYS A 3 -55.03 54.22 48.37
N LYS A 4 -55.30 53.13 47.66
CA LYS A 4 -54.37 52.03 47.36
C LYS A 4 -53.23 52.56 46.49
N ARG A 5 -52.04 52.71 47.07
CA ARG A 5 -50.82 53.13 46.36
C ARG A 5 -50.35 51.99 45.46
N HIS A 6 -50.56 52.15 44.16
CA HIS A 6 -49.96 51.30 43.14
C HIS A 6 -48.49 51.69 42.97
N GLN A 7 -47.61 51.04 43.73
CA GLN A 7 -46.17 51.15 43.50
C GLN A 7 -45.81 50.21 42.35
N SER A 8 -45.29 50.78 41.25
CA SER A 8 -44.85 50.00 40.09
C SER A 8 -43.80 49.00 40.52
N ILE A 9 -44.12 47.71 40.37
CA ILE A 9 -43.37 46.55 40.87
C ILE A 9 -42.10 46.33 40.01
N ILE A 10 -41.90 47.16 38.98
CA ILE A 10 -40.89 46.98 37.94
C ILE A 10 -40.03 48.24 37.86
N SER A 11 -38.85 48.21 38.46
CA SER A 11 -37.86 49.27 38.33
C SER A 11 -37.19 49.18 36.96
N LEU A 12 -37.30 50.25 36.15
CA LEU A 12 -36.75 50.39 34.80
C LEU A 12 -35.34 49.81 34.57
N PRO A 13 -34.33 50.03 35.45
CA PRO A 13 -33.00 49.44 35.26
C PRO A 13 -33.01 47.90 35.33
N LYS A 14 -33.92 47.28 36.10
CA LYS A 14 -34.06 45.81 36.14
C LYS A 14 -34.62 45.26 34.83
N VAL A 15 -35.51 45.99 34.17
CA VAL A 15 -36.02 45.58 32.85
C VAL A 15 -34.91 45.64 31.82
N VAL A 16 -34.13 46.73 31.83
CA VAL A 16 -33.00 46.91 30.90
C VAL A 16 -31.96 45.80 31.08
N THR A 17 -31.60 45.44 32.32
CA THR A 17 -30.65 44.35 32.54
C THR A 17 -31.20 42.99 32.10
N ILE A 18 -32.46 42.69 32.38
CA ILE A 18 -33.09 41.43 31.93
C ILE A 18 -33.13 41.36 30.40
N VAL A 19 -33.52 42.43 29.72
CA VAL A 19 -33.56 42.49 28.25
C VAL A 19 -32.17 42.33 27.67
N THR A 20 -31.16 43.02 28.22
CA THR A 20 -29.77 42.92 27.76
C THR A 20 -29.24 41.51 27.95
N PHE A 21 -29.48 40.90 29.11
CA PHE A 21 -29.03 39.54 29.38
C PHE A 21 -29.70 38.51 28.46
N THR A 22 -30.99 38.71 28.18
CA THR A 22 -31.75 37.86 27.26
C THR A 22 -31.22 37.99 25.83
N LEU A 23 -30.90 39.22 25.39
CA LEU A 23 -30.28 39.46 24.08
C LEU A 23 -28.93 38.75 23.96
N VAL A 24 -28.06 38.89 24.97
CA VAL A 24 -26.75 38.24 25.01
C VAL A 24 -26.88 36.71 25.02
N ALA A 25 -27.85 36.17 25.75
CA ALA A 25 -28.10 34.73 25.79
C ALA A 25 -28.50 34.19 24.41
N ILE A 26 -29.41 34.88 23.70
CA ILE A 26 -29.83 34.50 22.34
C ILE A 26 -28.62 34.52 21.38
N LEU A 27 -27.85 35.63 21.39
CA LEU A 27 -26.66 35.75 20.55
C LEU A 27 -25.61 34.67 20.85
N SER A 28 -25.43 34.31 22.13
CA SER A 28 -24.48 33.27 22.52
C SER A 28 -24.90 31.89 22.02
N VAL A 29 -26.19 31.57 22.05
CA VAL A 29 -26.72 30.31 21.50
C VAL A 29 -26.54 30.26 19.99
N ASP A 30 -26.86 31.33 19.27
CA ASP A 30 -26.70 31.40 17.81
C ASP A 30 -25.23 31.33 17.39
N PHE A 31 -24.36 32.02 18.12
CA PHE A 31 -22.91 31.98 17.88
C PHE A 31 -22.35 30.58 18.15
N GLY A 32 -22.76 29.94 19.25
CA GLY A 32 -22.37 28.57 19.57
C GLY A 32 -22.78 27.57 18.49
N ARG A 33 -24.04 27.65 18.02
CA ARG A 33 -24.54 26.80 16.91
C ARG A 33 -23.74 26.99 15.63
N LYS A 34 -23.51 28.24 15.22
CA LYS A 34 -22.71 28.55 14.02
C LYS A 34 -21.26 28.09 14.16
N ALA A 35 -20.66 28.21 15.34
CA ALA A 35 -19.30 27.75 15.58
C ALA A 35 -19.18 26.22 15.43
N LEU A 36 -20.14 25.46 15.95
CA LEU A 36 -20.19 24.00 15.77
C LEU A 36 -20.36 23.60 14.30
N GLU A 37 -21.27 24.25 13.58
CA GLU A 37 -21.50 23.98 12.16
C GLU A 37 -20.25 24.28 11.32
N ARG A 38 -19.59 25.43 11.57
CA ARG A 38 -18.32 25.78 10.94
C ARG A 38 -17.24 24.72 11.16
N TYR A 39 -17.15 24.20 12.39
CA TYR A 39 -16.17 23.18 12.72
C TYR A 39 -16.42 21.85 12.00
N GLN A 40 -17.69 21.43 11.89
CA GLN A 40 -18.06 20.23 11.13
C GLN A 40 -17.76 20.38 9.65
N VAL A 41 -18.08 21.53 9.06
CA VAL A 41 -17.81 21.83 7.64
C VAL A 41 -16.31 21.83 7.37
N GLN A 42 -15.48 22.42 8.25
CA GLN A 42 -14.03 22.40 8.09
C GLN A 42 -13.45 20.98 8.08
N ARG A 43 -13.93 20.09 8.98
CA ARG A 43 -13.50 18.69 8.96
C ARG A 43 -13.91 17.97 7.67
N GLN A 44 -15.11 18.23 7.17
CA GLN A 44 -15.57 17.63 5.90
C GLN A 44 -14.71 18.10 4.73
N VAL A 45 -14.35 19.38 4.70
CA VAL A 45 -13.46 19.94 3.66
C VAL A 45 -12.08 19.28 3.72
N GLU A 46 -11.51 19.12 4.90
CA GLU A 46 -10.19 18.49 5.05
C GLU A 46 -10.21 17.03 4.60
N TRP A 47 -11.23 16.27 5.02
CA TRP A 47 -11.42 14.88 4.60
C TRP A 47 -11.64 14.71 3.09
N LEU A 48 -12.36 15.65 2.46
CA LEU A 48 -12.54 15.65 1.01
C LEU A 48 -11.24 15.99 0.28
N ARG A 49 -10.47 16.95 0.80
CA ARG A 49 -9.16 17.31 0.23
C ARG A 49 -8.18 16.14 0.29
N GLU A 50 -8.14 15.42 1.40
CA GLU A 50 -7.30 14.24 1.55
C GLU A 50 -7.67 13.15 0.52
N GLN A 51 -8.96 12.88 0.33
CA GLN A 51 -9.40 11.95 -0.71
C GLN A 51 -9.03 12.38 -2.13
N VAL A 52 -9.16 13.68 -2.44
CA VAL A 52 -8.76 14.20 -3.75
C VAL A 52 -7.26 14.01 -3.96
N ALA A 53 -6.44 14.28 -2.94
CA ALA A 53 -4.99 14.08 -3.02
C ALA A 53 -4.63 12.60 -3.26
N ILE A 54 -5.25 11.68 -2.51
CA ILE A 54 -5.04 10.23 -2.70
C ILE A 54 -5.45 9.79 -4.11
N GLU A 55 -6.58 10.28 -4.60
CA GLU A 55 -7.08 9.88 -5.92
C GLU A 55 -6.25 10.48 -7.05
N GLN A 56 -5.70 11.68 -6.87
CA GLN A 56 -4.74 12.29 -7.79
C GLN A 56 -3.44 11.47 -7.85
N GLU A 57 -2.85 11.10 -6.71
CA GLU A 57 -1.65 10.27 -6.65
C GLU A 57 -1.87 8.92 -7.35
N ARG A 58 -3.03 8.29 -7.13
CA ARG A 58 -3.41 7.07 -7.86
C ARG A 58 -3.51 7.29 -9.35
N ASN A 59 -4.10 8.42 -9.77
CA ASN A 59 -4.23 8.73 -11.19
C ASN A 59 -2.87 8.89 -11.84
N GLU A 60 -1.95 9.63 -11.22
CA GLU A 60 -0.57 9.82 -11.68
C GLU A 60 0.17 8.48 -11.79
N ALA A 61 0.10 7.64 -10.76
CA ALA A 61 0.72 6.31 -10.79
C ALA A 61 0.14 5.41 -11.89
N LEU A 62 -1.17 5.50 -12.14
CA LEU A 62 -1.83 4.75 -13.22
C LEU A 62 -1.42 5.27 -14.60
N GLN A 63 -1.24 6.59 -14.76
CA GLN A 63 -0.75 7.18 -16.01
C GLN A 63 0.68 6.73 -16.30
N GLU A 64 1.58 6.79 -15.31
CA GLU A 64 2.96 6.31 -15.48
C GLU A 64 3.01 4.83 -15.86
N ARG A 65 2.14 4.02 -15.25
CA ARG A 65 2.03 2.59 -15.60
C ARG A 65 1.49 2.38 -17.01
N LEU A 66 0.54 3.20 -17.44
CA LEU A 66 0.03 3.18 -18.82
C LEU A 66 1.15 3.48 -19.81
N ASP A 67 1.92 4.54 -19.55
CA ASP A 67 3.05 4.95 -20.38
C ASP A 67 4.09 3.83 -20.47
N TYR A 68 4.46 3.22 -19.34
CA TYR A 68 5.38 2.09 -19.30
C TYR A 68 4.88 0.89 -20.11
N VAL A 69 3.62 0.48 -19.92
CA VAL A 69 3.03 -0.66 -20.64
C VAL A 69 2.88 -0.39 -22.13
N SER A 70 2.68 0.88 -22.52
CA SER A 70 2.63 1.29 -23.92
C SER A 70 4.00 1.35 -24.60
N SER A 71 5.09 1.30 -23.84
CA SER A 71 6.45 1.42 -24.38
C SER A 71 6.91 0.14 -25.10
N ASP A 72 7.74 0.32 -26.12
CA ASP A 72 8.38 -0.78 -26.87
C ASP A 72 9.21 -1.70 -25.97
N ALA A 73 9.79 -1.15 -24.89
CA ALA A 73 10.55 -1.93 -23.92
C ALA A 73 9.68 -2.96 -23.19
N TYR A 74 8.45 -2.59 -22.83
CA TYR A 74 7.49 -3.51 -22.22
C TYR A 74 7.01 -4.57 -23.23
N VAL A 75 6.78 -4.18 -24.49
CA VAL A 75 6.42 -5.11 -25.57
C VAL A 75 7.53 -6.14 -25.78
N GLU A 76 8.78 -5.71 -25.87
CA GLU A 76 9.94 -6.59 -26.04
C GLU A 76 10.13 -7.53 -24.85
N LYS A 77 10.03 -7.01 -23.62
CA LYS A 77 10.10 -7.82 -22.41
C LYS A 77 9.00 -8.89 -22.40
N THR A 78 7.77 -8.50 -22.68
CA THR A 78 6.63 -9.43 -22.72
C THR A 78 6.78 -10.45 -23.84
N ALA A 79 7.25 -10.04 -25.01
CA ALA A 79 7.49 -10.92 -26.14
C ALA A 79 8.56 -11.97 -25.82
N ARG A 80 9.67 -11.59 -25.18
CA ARG A 80 10.75 -12.51 -24.80
C ARG A 80 10.37 -13.44 -23.64
N GLU A 81 9.79 -12.89 -22.58
CA GLU A 81 9.52 -13.63 -21.34
C GLU A 81 8.26 -14.51 -21.44
N ASN A 82 7.15 -13.94 -21.92
CA ASN A 82 5.86 -14.62 -21.92
C ASN A 82 5.60 -15.36 -23.23
N LEU A 83 5.98 -14.77 -24.37
CA LEU A 83 5.69 -15.32 -25.69
C LEU A 83 6.86 -16.10 -26.29
N LYS A 84 8.06 -16.03 -25.67
CA LYS A 84 9.32 -16.62 -26.18
C LYS A 84 9.58 -16.26 -27.66
N MET A 85 9.13 -15.07 -28.07
CA MET A 85 9.29 -14.53 -29.41
C MET A 85 10.66 -13.84 -29.52
N ILE A 86 11.22 -13.90 -30.72
CA ILE A 86 12.50 -13.26 -31.10
C ILE A 86 12.24 -12.23 -32.19
N LYS A 87 13.01 -11.14 -32.21
CA LYS A 87 12.91 -10.15 -33.28
C LYS A 87 13.40 -10.75 -34.61
N PRO A 88 12.86 -10.31 -35.76
CA PRO A 88 13.36 -10.76 -37.06
C PRO A 88 14.84 -10.41 -37.21
N GLY A 89 15.69 -11.44 -37.35
CA GLY A 89 17.15 -11.32 -37.44
C GLY A 89 17.93 -11.73 -36.18
N GLU A 90 17.27 -12.02 -35.05
CA GLU A 90 17.93 -12.55 -33.83
C GLU A 90 17.99 -14.09 -33.83
N ALA A 91 19.06 -14.69 -33.29
CA ALA A 91 19.21 -16.15 -33.16
C ALA A 91 18.94 -16.60 -31.71
N ALA A 92 18.02 -17.55 -31.53
CA ALA A 92 17.72 -18.12 -30.22
C ALA A 92 18.84 -19.06 -29.76
N VAL A 93 19.47 -18.76 -28.61
CA VAL A 93 20.46 -19.63 -27.97
C VAL A 93 19.78 -20.45 -26.88
N VAL A 94 19.74 -21.77 -27.06
CA VAL A 94 19.28 -22.69 -26.02
C VAL A 94 20.51 -23.27 -25.34
N VAL A 95 20.68 -23.01 -24.04
CA VAL A 95 21.74 -23.62 -23.25
C VAL A 95 21.35 -25.07 -22.98
N ILE A 96 21.93 -25.99 -23.75
CA ILE A 96 21.83 -27.41 -23.47
C ILE A 96 22.91 -27.72 -22.43
N PRO A 97 22.55 -28.18 -21.22
CA PRO A 97 23.56 -28.64 -20.28
C PRO A 97 24.28 -29.83 -20.92
N ARG A 98 25.61 -29.75 -21.07
CA ARG A 98 26.42 -30.91 -21.46
C ARG A 98 26.23 -31.97 -20.38
N SER A 99 25.60 -33.10 -20.73
CA SER A 99 25.75 -34.32 -19.95
C SER A 99 27.24 -34.63 -19.86
N THR A 100 27.70 -34.79 -18.62
CA THR A 100 29.11 -34.97 -18.23
C THR A 100 29.72 -36.30 -18.75
N GLU A 101 29.09 -36.98 -19.70
CA GLU A 101 29.50 -38.31 -20.16
C GLU A 101 30.65 -38.27 -21.19
N GLU A 102 30.78 -37.20 -21.99
CA GLU A 102 31.84 -37.13 -23.00
C GLU A 102 33.22 -36.74 -22.44
N ALA A 103 33.27 -36.17 -21.23
CA ALA A 103 34.55 -35.85 -20.56
C ALA A 103 35.21 -37.09 -19.94
N SER A 104 34.45 -38.17 -19.72
CA SER A 104 34.99 -39.42 -19.13
C SER A 104 35.60 -40.38 -20.15
N LEU A 105 35.31 -40.23 -21.45
CA LEU A 105 35.81 -41.16 -22.48
C LEU A 105 37.29 -40.95 -22.85
N SER A 106 37.91 -39.83 -22.43
CA SER A 106 39.31 -39.53 -22.74
C SER A 106 40.27 -39.65 -21.54
N SER A 107 39.79 -40.08 -20.36
CA SER A 107 40.63 -40.18 -19.15
C SER A 107 40.77 -41.61 -18.58
N GLN A 108 40.27 -42.63 -19.28
CA GLN A 108 40.38 -44.03 -18.82
C GLN A 108 41.61 -44.73 -19.44
N ALA A 109 42.81 -44.33 -19.03
CA ALA A 109 44.05 -45.08 -19.22
C ALA A 109 44.89 -45.05 -17.94
N ALA A 110 44.31 -45.51 -16.84
CA ALA A 110 45.02 -46.07 -15.68
C ALA A 110 43.98 -46.62 -14.69
N ALA A 111 43.87 -47.95 -14.62
CA ALA A 111 43.37 -48.62 -13.42
C ALA A 111 44.49 -48.62 -12.36
N PRO A 112 44.16 -48.64 -11.05
CA PRO A 112 43.82 -49.93 -10.45
C PRO A 112 42.62 -49.88 -9.48
N GLU A 113 41.81 -50.94 -9.57
CA GLU A 113 41.38 -51.78 -8.44
C GLU A 113 40.96 -51.08 -7.12
N SER A 114 39.66 -50.89 -6.92
CA SER A 114 39.00 -51.08 -5.62
C SER A 114 37.47 -51.10 -5.79
N ALA A 115 36.89 -52.25 -5.42
CA ALA A 115 35.55 -52.49 -4.91
C ALA A 115 34.36 -51.80 -5.60
N ASP A 116 33.48 -52.64 -6.16
CA ASP A 116 32.07 -52.34 -6.41
C ASP A 116 31.37 -51.84 -5.13
N GLU A 117 31.30 -50.52 -4.94
CA GLU A 117 30.26 -49.91 -4.11
C GLU A 117 29.23 -49.28 -5.04
N GLU A 118 28.04 -49.88 -5.10
CA GLU A 118 26.90 -49.31 -5.80
C GLU A 118 26.65 -47.88 -5.30
N PRO A 119 26.36 -46.92 -6.20
CA PRO A 119 26.18 -45.54 -5.83
C PRO A 119 25.02 -45.42 -4.85
N LYS A 120 25.32 -45.04 -3.60
CA LYS A 120 24.33 -44.85 -2.54
C LYS A 120 23.19 -43.97 -3.05
N PRO A 121 21.92 -44.40 -2.89
CA PRO A 121 20.77 -43.62 -3.33
C PRO A 121 20.84 -42.19 -2.79
N TYR A 122 20.48 -41.20 -3.60
CA TYR A 122 20.58 -39.78 -3.24
C TYR A 122 19.97 -39.45 -1.87
N TRP A 123 18.87 -40.10 -1.47
CA TRP A 123 18.24 -39.86 -0.17
C TRP A 123 19.13 -40.22 1.04
N GLN A 124 20.01 -41.23 0.91
CA GLN A 124 20.96 -41.59 1.97
C GLN A 124 22.01 -40.49 2.16
N GLN A 125 22.40 -39.82 1.07
CA GLN A 125 23.30 -38.67 1.09
C GLN A 125 22.63 -37.44 1.73
N TRP A 126 21.32 -37.25 1.51
CA TRP A 126 20.57 -36.19 2.19
C TRP A 126 20.33 -36.48 3.67
N ALA A 127 20.10 -37.73 4.03
CA ALA A 127 19.90 -38.14 5.42
C ALA A 127 21.17 -37.94 6.26
N SER A 128 22.36 -38.22 5.73
CA SER A 128 23.62 -38.01 6.46
C SER A 128 23.87 -36.54 6.79
N LEU A 129 23.53 -35.64 5.86
CA LEU A 129 23.64 -34.19 6.07
C LEU A 129 22.64 -33.65 7.10
N LEU A 130 21.42 -34.18 7.11
CA LEU A 130 20.36 -33.72 8.01
C LEU A 130 20.44 -34.29 9.43
N LEU A 131 20.92 -35.52 9.59
CA LEU A 131 21.02 -36.19 10.90
C LEU A 131 22.39 -35.99 11.57
N GLY A 132 23.30 -35.24 10.94
CA GLY A 132 24.57 -34.85 11.56
C GLY A 132 25.45 -36.04 11.96
N SER A 133 25.36 -37.15 11.23
CA SER A 133 26.25 -38.30 11.46
C SER A 133 27.56 -38.05 10.72
N ASN A 134 28.49 -37.43 11.44
CA ASN A 134 29.87 -37.28 11.04
C ASN A 134 30.61 -38.57 11.41
N ASP A 135 30.88 -39.45 10.42
CA ASP A 135 32.06 -40.31 10.50
C ASP A 135 33.33 -39.45 10.33
#